data_AF-A0A094D5F3-F1
#
_entry.id   AF-A0A094D5F3-F1
#
_cell.length_a   1.000
_cell.length_b   1.000
_cell.length_c   1.000
_cell.angle_alpha   90.00
_cell.angle_beta   90.00
_cell.angle_gamma   90.00
#
_symmetry.space_group_name_H-M   'P 1'
#
loop_
_entity.id
_entity.type
_entity.pdbx_description
1 polymer ?
#
loop_
_entity_poly.entity_id
_entity_poly.type
_entity_poly.pdbx_seq_one_letter_code
_entity_poly.pdbx_strand_id
1 'polypeptide(L)'
;PVPGDSAIRLLVRSSKDSLQGTVIGYDASTQQVFVDRTNSGDISFSSLFPGTYYASLKPDEQGKVTLRVLLDWSSVEVFGGRGESVITAQIFPSDANQSINLLSDSNAFKDISITIKNVTSSWSP
;
A
#
# COMPACT_ATOMS: atom_id res chain seq x y z
N PRO A 1 7.60 0.98 14.14
CA PRO A 1 6.35 0.45 14.73
C PRO A 1 5.92 -0.79 13.95
N VAL A 2 5.84 -1.96 14.58
CA VAL A 2 5.19 -3.11 13.92
C VAL A 2 3.74 -2.70 13.67
N PRO A 3 3.18 -2.81 12.45
CA PRO A 3 1.78 -2.47 12.20
C PRO A 3 0.92 -3.24 13.21
N GLY A 4 0.21 -2.51 14.07
CA GLY A 4 -0.52 -3.11 15.20
C GLY A 4 -1.71 -3.97 14.76
N ASP A 5 -2.34 -4.63 15.74
CA ASP A 5 -3.56 -5.44 15.57
C ASP A 5 -4.78 -4.63 15.07
N SER A 6 -4.65 -3.32 14.80
CA SER A 6 -5.69 -2.41 14.31
C SER A 6 -5.31 -1.81 12.96
N ALA A 7 -4.85 -2.65 12.04
CA ALA A 7 -4.46 -2.25 10.68
C ALA A 7 -5.32 -2.92 9.60
N ILE A 8 -5.57 -2.16 8.54
CA ILE A 8 -6.12 -2.64 7.27
C ILE A 8 -5.02 -2.56 6.21
N ARG A 9 -4.88 -3.61 5.41
CA ARG A 9 -3.76 -3.83 4.50
C ARG A 9 -4.26 -4.22 3.11
N LEU A 10 -3.77 -3.53 2.10
CA LEU A 10 -3.91 -3.86 0.70
C LEU A 10 -2.57 -4.40 0.20
N LEU A 11 -2.51 -5.70 -0.07
CA LEU A 11 -1.37 -6.33 -0.71
C LEU A 11 -1.52 -6.17 -2.22
N VAL A 12 -0.57 -5.50 -2.87
CA VAL A 12 -0.58 -5.22 -4.33
C VAL A 12 0.63 -5.82 -5.01
N ARG A 13 0.53 -6.03 -6.33
CA ARG A 13 1.57 -6.71 -7.14
C ARG A 13 2.03 -7.98 -6.44
N SER A 14 1.04 -8.78 -6.01
CA SER A 14 1.29 -9.97 -5.20
C SER A 14 1.35 -11.23 -6.04
N SER A 15 2.10 -12.21 -5.56
CA SER A 15 1.99 -13.58 -6.03
C SER A 15 0.59 -14.14 -5.70
N LYS A 16 0.18 -15.21 -6.41
CA LYS A 16 -1.14 -15.84 -6.21
C LYS A 16 -1.32 -16.43 -4.80
N ASP A 17 -0.24 -16.93 -4.21
CA ASP A 17 -0.20 -17.45 -2.84
C ASP A 17 -0.03 -16.35 -1.77
N SER A 18 0.04 -15.08 -2.19
CA SER A 18 0.26 -13.92 -1.32
C SER A 18 1.57 -13.94 -0.52
N LEU A 19 2.52 -14.81 -0.88
CA LEU A 19 3.82 -14.89 -0.22
C LEU A 19 4.81 -13.81 -0.67
N GLN A 20 4.54 -13.09 -1.76
CA GLN A 20 5.31 -11.94 -2.23
C GLN A 20 4.35 -10.81 -2.60
N GLY A 21 4.75 -9.56 -2.39
CA GLY A 21 4.00 -8.38 -2.79
C GLY A 21 4.37 -7.13 -1.97
N THR A 22 3.73 -6.01 -2.28
CA THR A 22 3.90 -4.76 -1.55
C THR A 22 2.67 -4.52 -0.69
N VAL A 23 2.85 -4.27 0.61
CA VAL A 23 1.73 -4.00 1.52
C VAL A 23 1.56 -2.49 1.63
N ILE A 24 0.36 -2.01 1.34
CA ILE A 24 -0.07 -0.64 1.62
C ILE A 24 -1.08 -0.73 2.75
N GLY A 25 -0.99 0.09 3.78
CA GLY A 25 -1.94 0.00 4.86
C GLY A 25 -2.10 1.27 5.66
N TYR A 26 -3.05 1.20 6.59
CA TYR A 26 -3.27 2.22 7.61
C TYR A 26 -3.39 1.54 8.96
N ASP A 27 -2.64 2.05 9.94
CA ASP A 27 -2.67 1.60 11.33
C ASP A 27 -3.41 2.64 12.18
N ALA A 28 -4.58 2.27 12.70
CA ALA A 28 -5.42 3.16 13.47
C ALA A 28 -4.85 3.48 14.86
N SER A 29 -3.98 2.62 15.40
CA SER A 29 -3.35 2.85 16.71
C SER A 29 -2.30 3.95 16.65
N THR A 30 -1.59 4.04 15.54
CA THR A 30 -0.53 5.05 15.32
C THR A 30 -1.00 6.22 14.46
N GLN A 31 -2.16 6.10 13.81
CA GLN A 31 -2.67 7.06 12.82
C GLN A 31 -1.64 7.31 11.71
N GLN A 32 -1.12 6.22 11.15
CA GLN A 32 -0.12 6.24 10.10
C GLN A 32 -0.58 5.43 8.90
N VAL A 33 -0.40 6.00 7.71
CA VAL A 33 -0.33 5.22 6.48
C VAL A 33 1.07 4.62 6.39
N PHE A 34 1.16 3.41 5.83
CA PHE A 34 2.45 2.76 5.61
C PHE A 34 2.52 2.03 4.27
N VAL A 35 3.75 1.88 3.78
CA VAL A 35 4.10 1.04 2.63
C VAL A 35 5.24 0.12 3.04
N ASP A 36 4.99 -1.19 3.04
CA ASP A 36 5.98 -2.23 3.27
C ASP A 36 6.40 -2.86 1.94
N ARG A 37 7.66 -2.66 1.58
CA ARG A 37 8.27 -3.25 0.39
C ARG A 37 9.38 -4.26 0.72
N THR A 38 9.39 -4.80 1.94
CA THR A 38 10.40 -5.79 2.37
C THR A 38 10.36 -7.08 1.54
N ASN A 39 9.24 -7.33 0.86
CA ASN A 39 9.03 -8.52 0.03
C ASN A 39 8.36 -8.18 -1.32
N SER A 40 8.72 -7.03 -1.90
CA SER A 40 8.06 -6.47 -3.10
C SER A 40 8.51 -7.07 -4.44
N GLY A 41 9.37 -8.10 -4.44
CA GLY A 41 9.99 -8.66 -5.65
C GLY A 41 11.51 -8.66 -5.56
N ASP A 42 12.20 -8.19 -6.60
CA ASP A 42 13.65 -8.04 -6.57
C ASP A 42 14.06 -6.93 -5.59
N ILE A 43 14.80 -7.34 -4.57
CA ILE A 43 15.37 -6.49 -3.52
C ILE A 43 16.87 -6.75 -3.36
N SER A 44 17.45 -7.58 -4.24
CA SER A 44 18.79 -8.15 -4.08
C SER A 44 19.93 -7.14 -4.32
N PHE A 45 19.63 -6.05 -5.01
CA PHE A 45 20.60 -5.04 -5.42
C PHE A 45 21.08 -4.12 -4.28
N SER A 46 20.33 -4.04 -3.17
CA SER A 46 20.74 -3.21 -2.02
C SER A 46 20.06 -3.67 -0.74
N SER A 47 20.86 -3.86 0.31
CA SER A 47 20.36 -4.16 1.66
C SER A 47 19.55 -3.02 2.29
N LEU A 48 19.65 -1.80 1.76
CA LEU A 48 18.89 -0.64 2.22
C LEU A 48 17.54 -0.47 1.51
N PHE A 49 17.28 -1.25 0.47
CA PHE A 49 16.04 -1.17 -0.30
C PHE A 49 14.82 -1.76 0.43
N PRO A 50 14.86 -3.01 0.96
CA PRO A 50 13.71 -3.54 1.68
C PRO A 50 13.45 -2.74 2.96
N GLY A 51 12.21 -2.33 3.15
CA GLY A 51 11.83 -1.55 4.33
C GLY A 51 10.37 -1.16 4.34
N THR A 52 9.94 -0.64 5.48
CA THR A 52 8.59 -0.13 5.71
C THR A 52 8.66 1.38 5.96
N TYR A 53 7.91 2.13 5.17
CA TYR A 53 7.82 3.58 5.27
C TYR A 53 6.49 3.97 5.90
N TYR A 54 6.49 5.03 6.70
CA TYR A 54 5.32 5.49 7.43
C TYR A 54 5.16 6.99 7.22
N ALA A 55 3.91 7.45 7.15
CA ALA A 55 3.57 8.85 7.16
C ALA A 55 2.34 9.06 8.05
N SER A 56 2.36 10.13 8.86
CA SER A 56 1.22 10.46 9.72
C SER A 56 0.01 10.84 8.88
N LEU A 57 -1.15 10.31 9.23
CA LEU A 57 -2.42 10.63 8.59
C LEU A 57 -3.51 10.54 9.65
N LYS A 58 -4.06 11.69 10.04
CA LYS A 58 -5.21 11.70 10.95
C LYS A 58 -6.49 11.43 10.15
N PRO A 59 -7.47 10.71 10.72
CA PRO A 59 -8.81 10.67 10.14
C PRO A 59 -9.40 12.08 10.01
N ASP A 60 -10.35 12.26 9.08
CA ASP A 60 -11.10 13.51 8.97
C ASP A 60 -12.06 13.72 10.16
N GLU A 61 -12.82 14.82 10.14
CA GLU A 61 -13.77 15.17 11.20
C GLU A 61 -14.88 14.13 11.38
N GLN A 62 -15.15 13.30 10.37
CA GLN A 62 -16.11 12.20 10.43
C GLN A 62 -15.45 10.86 10.80
N GLY A 63 -14.14 10.85 11.08
CA GLY A 63 -13.38 9.65 11.40
C GLY A 63 -13.00 8.81 10.18
N LYS A 64 -13.17 9.33 8.96
CA LYS A 64 -12.85 8.61 7.73
C LYS A 64 -11.38 8.78 7.36
N VAL A 65 -10.77 7.68 6.93
CA VAL A 65 -9.44 7.66 6.32
C VAL A 65 -9.61 7.39 4.84
N THR A 66 -9.08 8.28 4.01
CA THR A 66 -9.10 8.11 2.54
C THR A 66 -7.68 7.92 2.06
N LEU A 67 -7.43 6.86 1.29
CA LEU A 67 -6.18 6.63 0.59
C LEU A 67 -6.45 6.59 -0.91
N ARG A 68 -5.65 7.31 -1.69
CA ARG A 68 -5.55 7.14 -3.14
C ARG A 68 -4.21 6.52 -3.45
N VAL A 69 -4.21 5.37 -4.12
CA VAL A 69 -3.00 4.66 -4.52
C VAL A 69 -2.86 4.75 -6.04
N LEU A 70 -1.70 5.18 -6.51
CA LEU A 70 -1.25 5.00 -7.89
C LEU A 70 -0.27 3.83 -7.91
N LEU A 71 -0.51 2.88 -8.81
CA LEU A 71 0.27 1.66 -8.95
C LEU A 71 0.68 1.54 -10.41
N ASP A 72 1.99 1.47 -10.66
CA ASP A 72 2.57 1.26 -11.98
C ASP A 72 3.48 0.02 -11.96
N TRP A 73 4.18 -0.26 -13.06
CA TRP A 73 5.05 -1.42 -13.20
C TRP A 73 6.11 -1.53 -12.11
N SER A 74 6.68 -0.40 -11.68
CA SER A 74 7.76 -0.35 -10.70
C SER A 74 7.60 0.72 -9.61
N SER A 75 6.38 1.21 -9.39
CA SER A 75 6.13 2.24 -8.38
C SER A 75 4.78 2.08 -7.69
N VAL A 76 4.76 2.53 -6.44
CA VAL A 76 3.58 2.73 -5.60
C VAL A 76 3.64 4.15 -5.05
N GLU A 77 2.58 4.91 -5.25
CA GLU A 77 2.41 6.24 -4.66
C GLU A 77 1.10 6.28 -3.88
N VAL A 78 1.18 6.58 -2.58
CA VAL A 78 0.04 6.60 -1.67
C VAL A 78 -0.20 8.02 -1.20
N PHE A 79 -1.38 8.54 -1.49
CA PHE A 79 -1.86 9.85 -1.07
C PHE A 79 -2.93 9.68 0.00
N GLY A 80 -2.62 10.08 1.22
CA GLY A 80 -3.53 10.08 2.36
C GLY A 80 -4.35 11.35 2.46
N GLY A 81 -5.62 11.20 2.84
CA GLY A 81 -6.58 12.29 3.03
C GLY A 81 -6.83 13.05 1.74
N ARG A 82 -6.49 14.34 1.75
CA ARG A 82 -6.56 15.25 0.58
C ARG A 82 -5.18 15.47 -0.07
N GLY A 83 -4.18 14.67 0.30
CA GLY A 83 -2.81 14.76 -0.18
C GLY A 83 -1.82 15.37 0.83
N GLU A 84 -2.24 15.59 2.08
CA GLU A 84 -1.36 16.10 3.15
C GLU A 84 -0.32 15.08 3.63
N SER A 85 -0.49 13.80 3.29
CA SER A 85 0.40 12.70 3.66
C SER A 85 0.70 11.86 2.43
N VAL A 86 1.97 11.75 2.04
CA VAL A 86 2.37 11.06 0.81
C VAL A 86 3.52 10.11 1.08
N ILE A 87 3.41 8.89 0.55
CA ILE A 87 4.52 7.93 0.46
C ILE A 87 4.73 7.55 -1.00
N THR A 88 5.95 7.70 -1.49
CA THR A 88 6.39 7.23 -2.81
C THR A 88 7.43 6.14 -2.62
N ALA A 89 7.20 4.98 -3.24
CA ALA A 89 8.11 3.85 -3.15
C ALA A 89 8.27 3.16 -4.52
N GLN A 90 9.51 2.95 -4.94
CA GLN A 90 9.80 2.01 -6.03
C GLN A 90 9.64 0.57 -5.54
N ILE A 91 9.20 -0.30 -6.44
CA ILE A 91 9.04 -1.75 -6.26
C ILE A 91 9.51 -2.47 -7.53
N PHE A 92 9.99 -3.71 -7.42
CA PHE A 92 10.45 -4.50 -8.57
C PHE A 92 9.80 -5.90 -8.60
N PRO A 93 8.47 -5.99 -8.68
CA PRO A 93 7.74 -7.25 -8.68
C PRO A 93 7.97 -8.05 -9.98
N SER A 94 7.80 -9.37 -9.89
CA SER A 94 7.67 -10.23 -11.07
C SER A 94 6.44 -9.84 -11.92
N ASP A 95 6.52 -10.01 -13.24
CA ASP A 95 5.39 -9.80 -14.15
C ASP A 95 4.20 -10.74 -13.87
N ALA A 96 4.47 -11.90 -13.27
CA ALA A 96 3.44 -12.83 -12.83
C ALA A 96 2.65 -12.34 -11.60
N ASN A 97 3.20 -11.37 -10.86
CA ASN A 97 2.57 -10.85 -9.65
C ASN A 97 1.57 -9.74 -9.99
N GLN A 98 0.34 -10.15 -10.26
CA GLN A 98 -0.75 -9.26 -10.69
C GLN A 98 -1.93 -9.21 -9.70
N SER A 99 -1.84 -9.97 -8.60
CA SER A 99 -2.92 -10.06 -7.62
C SER A 99 -2.98 -8.84 -6.70
N ILE A 100 -4.19 -8.54 -6.23
CA ILE A 100 -4.49 -7.56 -5.20
C ILE A 100 -5.35 -8.26 -4.14
N ASN A 101 -4.94 -8.17 -2.87
CA ASN A 101 -5.65 -8.80 -1.76
C ASN A 101 -5.89 -7.79 -0.63
N LEU A 102 -7.10 -7.78 -0.08
CA LEU A 102 -7.41 -7.03 1.14
C LEU A 102 -7.26 -7.95 2.35
N LEU A 103 -6.45 -7.53 3.31
CA LEU A 103 -6.22 -8.19 4.58
C LEU A 103 -6.64 -7.24 5.69
N SER A 104 -7.48 -7.69 6.62
CA SER A 104 -7.91 -6.91 7.77
C SER A 104 -7.83 -7.78 9.00
N ASP A 105 -7.08 -7.31 10.00
CA ASP A 105 -6.86 -8.08 11.24
C ASP A 105 -7.83 -7.67 12.35
N SER A 106 -8.78 -6.77 12.07
CA SER A 106 -9.65 -6.23 13.11
C SER A 106 -11.02 -5.77 12.63
N ASN A 107 -11.92 -5.71 13.61
CA ASN A 107 -13.22 -5.04 13.50
C ASN A 107 -13.10 -3.51 13.71
N ALA A 108 -11.88 -2.96 13.73
CA ALA A 108 -11.64 -1.52 13.95
C ALA A 108 -12.10 -0.67 12.76
N PHE A 109 -12.20 -1.26 11.57
CA PHE A 109 -12.62 -0.59 10.34
C PHE A 109 -14.05 -0.96 9.97
N LYS A 110 -14.86 0.05 9.66
CA LYS A 110 -16.23 -0.07 9.18
C LYS A 110 -16.37 0.69 7.85
N ASP A 111 -17.41 0.39 7.09
CA ASP A 111 -17.75 1.10 5.85
C ASP A 111 -16.60 1.15 4.82
N ILE A 112 -15.87 0.03 4.71
CA ILE A 112 -14.73 -0.12 3.81
C ILE A 112 -15.24 -0.11 2.37
N SER A 113 -14.73 0.83 1.56
CA SER A 113 -15.01 0.93 0.13
C SER A 113 -13.70 0.96 -0.66
N ILE A 114 -13.62 0.13 -1.69
CA ILE A 114 -12.46 0.05 -2.60
C ILE A 114 -12.96 0.22 -4.02
N THR A 115 -12.35 1.13 -4.76
CA THR A 115 -12.59 1.33 -6.19
C THR A 115 -11.27 1.21 -6.93
N ILE A 116 -11.20 0.29 -7.88
CA ILE A 116 -10.02 0.08 -8.73
C ILE A 116 -10.34 0.58 -10.14
N LYS A 117 -9.45 1.41 -10.69
CA LYS A 117 -9.57 1.94 -12.05
C LYS A 117 -8.28 1.62 -12.81
N ASN A 118 -8.40 0.94 -13.94
CA ASN A 118 -7.26 0.68 -14.80
C ASN A 118 -6.81 1.98 -15.48
N VAL A 119 -5.50 2.14 -15.60
CA VAL A 119 -4.86 3.25 -16.31
C VAL A 119 -4.19 2.68 -17.56
N THR A 120 -4.46 3.28 -18.72
CA THR A 120 -3.81 2.88 -19.97
C THR A 120 -2.42 3.50 -20.07
N SER A 121 -1.52 2.84 -20.80
CA SER A 121 -0.21 3.40 -21.13
C SER A 121 -0.34 4.82 -21.71
N SER A 122 0.55 5.72 -21.30
CA SER A 122 0.70 7.05 -21.88
C SER A 122 1.66 7.06 -23.07
N TRP A 123 2.40 5.97 -23.30
CA TRP A 123 3.25 5.79 -24.48
C TRP A 123 2.38 5.58 -25.73
N SER A 124 2.72 6.28 -26.81
CA SER A 124 2.16 5.95 -28.13
C SER A 124 2.81 4.67 -28.66
N PRO A 125 2.04 3.81 -29.36
CA PRO A 125 2.57 2.61 -30.01
C PRO A 125 3.60 2.94 -31.11
#